data_AF-A0A962GIR6-F1
#
_entry.id   AF-A0A962GIR6-F1
#
_cell.length_a   1.000
_cell.length_b   1.000
_cell.length_c   1.000
_cell.angle_alpha   90.00
_cell.angle_beta   90.00
_cell.angle_gamma   90.00
#
_symmetry.space_group_name_H-M   'P 1'
#
loop_
_entity.id
_entity.type
_entity.pdbx_description
1 polymer ?
#
loop_
_entity_poly.entity_id
_entity_poly.type
_entity_poly.pdbx_seq_one_letter_code
_entity_poly.pdbx_strand_id
1 'polypeptide(L)'
;MIEELKKKYVATFEDKTKRLSHALEVSDLQVLSTLIHQLAGSSGSYGFITLSEQCLKVEQILLESMKITAHCSEQLEKIIKMMEQIRLENNK
;
A
#
# COMPACT_ATOMS: atom_id res chain seq x y z
N MET A 1 4.99 -5.56 23.21
CA MET A 1 5.28 -6.57 22.18
C MET A 1 4.67 -6.18 20.83
N ILE A 2 3.38 -5.83 20.76
CA ILE A 2 2.70 -5.40 19.51
C ILE A 2 3.30 -4.10 18.94
N GLU A 3 3.59 -3.09 19.78
CA GLU A 3 4.16 -1.81 19.32
C GLU A 3 5.53 -1.96 18.63
N GLU A 4 6.40 -2.84 19.12
CA GLU A 4 7.71 -3.08 18.50
C GLU A 4 7.57 -3.81 17.14
N LEU A 5 6.59 -4.71 17.01
CA LEU A 5 6.27 -5.33 15.72
C LEU A 5 5.68 -4.31 14.74
N LYS A 6 4.83 -3.40 15.23
CA LYS A 6 4.28 -2.30 14.44
C LYS A 6 5.36 -1.38 13.91
N LYS A 7 6.35 -1.00 14.75
CA LYS A 7 7.52 -0.22 14.31
C LYS A 7 8.34 -0.94 13.25
N LYS A 8 8.62 -2.23 13.43
CA LYS A 8 9.33 -3.04 12.41
C LYS A 8 8.56 -3.11 11.11
N TYR A 9 7.23 -3.24 11.18
CA TYR A 9 6.38 -3.21 10.00
C TYR A 9 6.41 -1.84 9.30
N VAL A 10 6.29 -0.74 10.04
CA VAL A 10 6.40 0.62 9.48
C VAL A 10 7.79 0.88 8.87
N ALA A 11 8.86 0.32 9.43
CA ALA A 11 10.20 0.41 8.84
C ALA A 11 10.27 -0.21 7.43
N THR A 12 9.39 -1.16 7.09
CA THR A 12 9.30 -1.72 5.73
C THR A 12 8.56 -0.82 4.74
N PHE A 13 7.92 0.26 5.19
CA PHE A 13 7.08 1.09 4.31
C PHE A 13 7.89 1.77 3.22
N GLU A 14 9.14 2.15 3.47
CA GLU A 14 9.99 2.75 2.45
C GLU A 14 10.25 1.82 1.27
N ASP A 15 10.57 0.55 1.53
CA ASP A 15 10.76 -0.43 0.47
C ASP A 15 9.46 -0.69 -0.29
N LYS A 16 8.35 -0.84 0.46
CA LYS A 16 7.03 -1.08 -0.13
C LYS A 16 6.57 0.08 -1.01
N THR A 17 6.76 1.34 -0.60
CA THR A 17 6.39 2.49 -1.44
C THR A 17 7.24 2.55 -2.70
N LYS A 18 8.56 2.30 -2.61
CA LYS A 18 9.43 2.23 -3.81
C LYS A 18 8.96 1.15 -4.79
N ARG A 19 8.61 -0.04 -4.28
CA ARG A 19 8.12 -1.14 -5.11
C ARG A 19 6.77 -0.83 -5.76
N LEU A 20 5.85 -0.20 -5.02
CA LEU A 20 4.55 0.25 -5.57
C LEU A 20 4.75 1.31 -6.66
N SER A 21 5.57 2.33 -6.40
CA SER A 21 5.88 3.38 -7.37
C SER A 21 6.52 2.82 -8.64
N HIS A 22 7.48 1.91 -8.50
CA HIS A 22 8.13 1.28 -9.64
C HIS A 22 7.15 0.43 -10.46
N ALA A 23 6.35 -0.40 -9.81
CA ALA A 23 5.36 -1.23 -10.50
C ALA A 23 4.29 -0.37 -11.22
N LEU A 24 3.93 0.78 -10.65
CA LEU A 24 3.09 1.76 -11.31
C LEU A 24 3.76 2.40 -12.53
N GLU A 25 5.02 2.81 -12.41
CA GLU A 25 5.81 3.42 -13.50
C GLU A 25 5.94 2.48 -14.71
N VAL A 26 6.26 1.20 -14.47
CA VAL A 26 6.40 0.21 -15.55
C VAL A 26 5.09 -0.46 -15.95
N SER A 27 3.96 -0.02 -15.39
CA SER A 27 2.63 -0.58 -15.62
C SER A 27 2.51 -2.08 -15.36
N ASP A 28 3.22 -2.60 -14.36
CA ASP A 28 3.19 -4.02 -13.97
C ASP A 28 1.98 -4.31 -13.08
N LEU A 29 0.85 -4.64 -13.75
CA LEU A 29 -0.42 -4.94 -13.11
C LEU A 29 -0.32 -6.09 -12.10
N GLN A 30 0.42 -7.15 -12.46
CA GLN A 30 0.47 -8.36 -11.65
C GLN A 30 1.26 -8.13 -10.36
N VAL A 31 2.38 -7.40 -10.44
CA VAL A 31 3.13 -6.98 -9.26
C VAL A 31 2.30 -6.01 -8.41
N LEU A 32 1.61 -5.03 -9.01
CA LEU A 32 0.75 -4.10 -8.28
C LEU A 32 -0.36 -4.82 -7.51
N SER A 33 -1.08 -5.74 -8.15
CA SER A 33 -2.14 -6.53 -7.50
C SER A 33 -1.59 -7.32 -6.32
N THR A 34 -0.43 -7.96 -6.48
CA THR A 34 0.22 -8.72 -5.41
C THR A 34 0.63 -7.82 -4.24
N LEU A 35 1.26 -6.67 -4.52
CA LEU A 35 1.70 -5.73 -3.49
C LEU A 35 0.53 -5.14 -2.72
N ILE A 36 -0.55 -4.77 -3.41
CA ILE A 36 -1.76 -4.21 -2.80
C ILE A 36 -2.48 -5.23 -1.93
N HIS A 37 -2.63 -6.48 -2.41
CA HIS A 37 -3.22 -7.56 -1.63
C HIS A 37 -2.44 -7.79 -0.32
N GLN A 38 -1.11 -7.92 -0.43
CA GLN A 38 -0.24 -8.11 0.72
C GLN A 38 -0.33 -6.93 1.71
N LEU A 39 -0.33 -5.70 1.18
CA LEU A 39 -0.42 -4.49 1.99
C LEU A 39 -1.77 -4.38 2.71
N ALA A 40 -2.88 -4.75 2.05
CA ALA A 40 -4.20 -4.78 2.68
C ALA A 40 -4.20 -5.72 3.89
N GLY A 41 -3.80 -6.98 3.70
CA GLY A 41 -3.77 -7.97 4.78
C GLY A 41 -2.82 -7.59 5.93
N SER A 42 -1.61 -7.13 5.62
CA SER A 42 -0.65 -6.77 6.66
C SER A 42 -1.04 -5.49 7.39
N SER A 43 -1.52 -4.45 6.70
CA SER A 43 -1.87 -3.17 7.32
C SER A 43 -3.03 -3.32 8.31
N GLY A 44 -4.06 -4.10 7.97
CA GLY A 44 -5.16 -4.42 8.90
C GLY A 44 -4.67 -5.17 10.15
N SER A 45 -3.77 -6.15 9.97
CA SER A 45 -3.21 -6.94 11.08
C SER A 45 -2.41 -6.09 12.09
N TYR A 46 -1.83 -4.97 11.65
CA TYR A 46 -1.08 -4.03 12.50
C TYR A 46 -1.91 -2.81 12.95
N GLY A 47 -3.22 -2.80 12.70
CA GLY A 47 -4.15 -1.77 13.17
C GLY A 47 -4.21 -0.52 12.29
N PHE A 48 -3.66 -0.54 11.07
CA PHE A 48 -3.78 0.55 10.10
C PHE A 48 -5.04 0.38 9.24
N ILE A 49 -6.21 0.43 9.89
CA ILE A 49 -7.50 0.09 9.29
C ILE A 49 -7.80 0.93 8.04
N THR A 50 -7.63 2.25 8.11
CA THR A 50 -7.88 3.14 6.96
C THR A 50 -6.97 2.84 5.77
N LEU A 51 -5.70 2.47 6.02
CA LEU A 51 -4.78 2.05 4.96
C LEU A 51 -5.25 0.73 4.33
N SER A 52 -5.64 -0.24 5.16
CA SER A 52 -6.17 -1.52 4.72
C SER A 52 -7.42 -1.35 3.84
N GLU A 53 -8.39 -0.56 4.29
CA GLU A 53 -9.61 -0.26 3.53
C GLU A 53 -9.32 0.38 2.18
N GLN A 54 -8.35 1.30 2.15
CA GLN A 54 -7.94 1.95 0.91
C GLN A 54 -7.25 0.97 -0.05
N CYS A 55 -6.44 0.03 0.47
CA CYS A 55 -5.84 -1.03 -0.34
C CYS A 55 -6.91 -1.96 -0.93
N LEU A 56 -7.93 -2.34 -0.15
CA LEU A 56 -9.03 -3.18 -0.63
C LEU A 56 -9.82 -2.52 -1.78
N LYS A 57 -10.04 -1.20 -1.71
CA LYS A 57 -10.66 -0.46 -2.82
C LYS A 57 -9.82 -0.51 -4.09
N VAL A 58 -8.50 -0.33 -3.97
CA VAL A 58 -7.58 -0.43 -5.12
C VAL A 58 -7.52 -1.86 -5.66
N GLU A 59 -7.49 -2.86 -4.79
CA GLU A 59 -7.53 -4.27 -5.16
C GLU A 59 -8.77 -4.59 -6.01
N GLN A 60 -9.94 -4.11 -5.57
CA GLN A 60 -11.18 -4.28 -6.33
C GLN A 60 -11.10 -3.61 -7.71
N ILE A 61 -10.59 -2.38 -7.80
CA ILE A 61 -10.41 -1.68 -9.08
C ILE A 61 -9.49 -2.47 -10.02
N LEU A 62 -8.39 -3.02 -9.50
CA LEU A 62 -7.44 -3.81 -10.28
C LEU A 62 -8.06 -5.11 -10.80
N LEU A 63 -8.86 -5.79 -9.96
CA LEU A 63 -9.57 -7.02 -10.32
C LEU A 63 -10.64 -6.79 -11.40
N GLU A 64 -11.42 -5.70 -11.28
CA GLU A 64 -12.51 -5.40 -12.22
C GLU A 64 -12.01 -4.88 -13.57
N SER A 65 -10.99 -4.02 -13.56
CA SER A 65 -10.55 -3.34 -14.78
C SER A 65 -9.52 -4.14 -15.59
N MET A 66 -8.82 -5.09 -14.96
CA MET A 66 -7.69 -5.84 -15.53
C MET A 66 -6.63 -4.94 -16.21
N LYS A 67 -6.55 -3.67 -15.82
CA LYS A 67 -5.61 -2.68 -16.35
C LYS A 67 -5.39 -1.55 -15.36
N ILE A 68 -4.24 -0.89 -15.46
CA ILE A 68 -3.95 0.29 -14.64
C ILE A 68 -4.63 1.50 -15.29
N THR A 69 -5.72 1.97 -14.67
CA THR A 69 -6.43 3.17 -15.11
C THR A 69 -5.88 4.42 -14.43
N ALA A 70 -6.22 5.60 -14.95
CA ALA A 70 -5.92 6.86 -14.28
C ALA A 70 -6.50 6.91 -12.86
N HIS A 71 -7.73 6.39 -12.68
CA HIS A 71 -8.34 6.29 -11.37
C HIS A 71 -7.56 5.36 -10.43
N CYS A 72 -7.14 4.18 -10.91
CA CYS A 72 -6.30 3.28 -10.13
C CYS A 72 -4.98 3.94 -9.68
N SER A 73 -4.33 4.64 -10.61
CA SER A 73 -3.08 5.36 -10.35
C SER A 73 -3.25 6.43 -9.26
N GLU A 74 -4.32 7.22 -9.33
CA GLU A 74 -4.65 8.23 -8.31
C GLU A 74 -4.86 7.60 -6.92
N GLN A 75 -5.53 6.44 -6.85
CA GLN A 75 -5.75 5.75 -5.57
C GLN A 75 -4.47 5.12 -5.03
N LEU A 76 -3.58 4.63 -5.91
CA LEU A 76 -2.25 4.11 -5.54
C LEU A 76 -1.36 5.23 -4.96
N GLU A 77 -1.36 6.41 -5.56
CA GLU A 77 -0.64 7.57 -5.03
C GLU A 77 -1.15 7.97 -3.64
N LYS A 78 -2.46 7.87 -3.39
CA LYS A 78 -3.03 8.12 -2.05
C LYS A 78 -2.50 7.11 -1.03
N ILE A 79 -2.44 5.82 -1.38
CA ILE A 79 -1.87 4.77 -0.52
C ILE A 79 -0.41 5.08 -0.19
N ILE A 80 0.40 5.43 -1.20
CA ILE A 80 1.81 5.77 -1.00
C ILE A 80 1.96 6.96 -0.04
N LYS A 81 1.18 8.03 -0.24
CA LYS A 81 1.18 9.20 0.66
C LYS A 81 0.78 8.85 2.08
N MET A 82 -0.23 8.00 2.27
CA MET A 82 -0.64 7.53 3.61
C MET A 82 0.48 6.74 4.29
N MET A 83 1.17 5.86 3.56
CA MET A 83 2.31 5.11 4.10
C MET A 83 3.45 6.04 4.51
N GLU A 84 3.74 7.07 3.71
CA GLU A 84 4.77 8.06 4.03
C GLU A 84 4.42 8.85 5.30
N GLN A 85 3.15 9.28 5.44
CA GLN A 85 2.67 9.97 6.63
C GLN A 85 2.80 9.09 7.88
N ILE A 86 2.32 7.84 7.82
CA ILE A 86 2.45 6.87 8.91
C ILE A 86 3.93 6.70 9.29
N ARG A 87 4.83 6.56 8.31
CA ARG A 87 6.26 6.41 8.57
C ARG A 87 6.84 7.63 9.28
N LEU A 88 6.50 8.85 8.85
CA LEU A 88 6.98 10.08 9.47
C LEU A 88 6.47 10.26 10.90
N GLU A 89 5.23 9.86 11.18
CA GLU A 89 4.64 9.92 12.52
C GLU A 89 5.28 8.93 13.50
N ASN A 90 5.72 7.76 13.01
CA ASN A 90 6.29 6.70 13.85
C ASN A 90 7.83 6.77 13.98
N ASN A 91 8.48 7.70 13.29
CA ASN A 91 9.93 7.97 13.37
C ASN A 91 10.28 9.20 14.24
N LYS A 92 9.28 9.83 14.88
CA LYS A 92 9.45 10.90 15.88
C LYS A 92 9.53 10.30 17.28
#